data_AF-A0A7S3ER86-F1
#
_entry.id   AF-A0A7S3ER86-F1
#
_cell.length_a   1.000
_cell.length_b   1.000
_cell.length_c   1.000
_cell.angle_alpha   90.00
_cell.angle_beta   90.00
_cell.angle_gamma   90.00
#
_symmetry.space_group_name_H-M   'P 1'
#
loop_
_entity.id
_entity.type
_entity.pdbx_description
1 polymer ?
#
loop_
_entity_poly.entity_id
_entity_poly.type
_entity_poly.pdbx_seq_one_letter_code
_entity_poly.pdbx_strand_id
1 'polypeptide(L)'
;VIHRVGMLGALTALRSTRTRLGEWAVPWVREKMKKGSAGGGANRTSNPQYLGVKILGDQWANAGSIIMRQRGMKFAPGENVGVGKDWTLFALVPGFVEYQWVQRPKPKQFIHVWPETREEYQKRIDARLARRRRRKMVGEWSRKVHMVNPDDLRPN
;
A
#
# COMPACT_ATOMS: atom_id res chain seq x y z
N VAL A 1 -79.26 -38.21 -66.06
CA VAL A 1 -80.36 -37.21 -66.12
C VAL A 1 -79.95 -36.00 -65.26
N ILE A 2 -79.93 -34.81 -65.88
CA ILE A 2 -79.81 -33.44 -65.29
C ILE A 2 -78.41 -32.87 -64.95
N HIS A 3 -77.88 -32.10 -65.92
CA HIS A 3 -77.42 -30.69 -65.91
C HIS A 3 -76.51 -30.04 -64.83
N ARG A 4 -75.58 -29.21 -65.38
CA ARG A 4 -75.11 -27.84 -65.01
C ARG A 4 -73.70 -27.65 -64.37
N VAL A 5 -72.86 -26.92 -65.16
CA VAL A 5 -72.03 -25.71 -64.83
C VAL A 5 -70.97 -25.87 -63.72
N GLY A 6 -69.66 -25.66 -63.88
CA GLY A 6 -68.89 -24.76 -64.75
C GLY A 6 -68.26 -23.64 -63.90
N MET A 7 -66.94 -23.65 -63.66
CA MET A 7 -65.98 -22.54 -63.92
C MET A 7 -64.60 -22.81 -63.30
N LEU A 8 -63.57 -22.72 -64.14
CA LEU A 8 -62.15 -22.65 -63.81
C LEU A 8 -61.79 -21.33 -63.12
N GLY A 9 -60.76 -21.34 -62.28
CA GLY A 9 -60.01 -20.14 -61.89
C GLY A 9 -58.72 -20.53 -61.16
N ALA A 10 -57.58 -20.19 -61.74
CA ALA A 10 -56.29 -20.82 -61.53
C ALA A 10 -55.31 -19.98 -60.69
N LEU A 11 -54.18 -20.63 -60.39
CA LEU A 11 -52.82 -20.10 -60.26
C LEU A 11 -52.37 -19.52 -58.91
N THR A 12 -51.58 -20.38 -58.27
CA THR A 12 -50.45 -20.12 -57.38
C THR A 12 -49.43 -19.15 -57.97
N ALA A 13 -48.98 -18.17 -57.18
CA ALA A 13 -47.55 -17.85 -56.93
C ALA A 13 -47.41 -16.51 -56.16
N LEU A 14 -46.60 -16.51 -55.09
CA LEU A 14 -45.24 -15.95 -55.08
C LEU A 14 -44.86 -15.46 -53.66
N ARG A 15 -43.66 -15.88 -53.26
CA ARG A 15 -42.91 -15.57 -52.04
C ARG A 15 -42.23 -14.19 -52.18
N SER A 16 -41.80 -13.57 -51.05
CA SER A 16 -40.91 -12.38 -50.89
C SER A 16 -41.65 -11.19 -50.26
N THR A 17 -41.20 -10.42 -49.26
CA THR A 17 -39.93 -10.25 -48.52
C THR A 17 -40.20 -9.50 -47.20
N ARG A 18 -39.55 -9.96 -46.13
CA ARG A 18 -38.86 -9.20 -45.06
C ARG A 18 -39.31 -7.77 -44.66
N THR A 19 -39.55 -7.64 -43.35
CA THR A 19 -39.38 -6.50 -42.41
C THR A 19 -40.31 -5.28 -42.47
N ARG A 20 -41.10 -5.14 -41.40
CA ARG A 20 -41.10 -3.92 -40.56
C ARG A 20 -41.01 -4.29 -39.09
N LEU A 21 -40.22 -3.50 -38.38
CA LEU A 21 -39.88 -3.57 -36.97
C LEU A 21 -41.03 -3.00 -36.10
N GLY A 22 -41.13 -3.46 -34.85
CA GLY A 22 -42.04 -2.96 -33.80
C GLY A 22 -43.40 -3.69 -33.84
N GLU A 23 -43.93 -4.27 -32.76
CA GLU A 23 -43.97 -3.80 -31.38
C GLU A 23 -43.96 -5.00 -30.43
N TRP A 24 -42.85 -5.23 -29.73
CA TRP A 24 -42.82 -6.14 -28.59
C TRP A 24 -43.28 -5.34 -27.37
N ALA A 25 -44.60 -5.25 -27.19
CA ALA A 25 -45.17 -4.71 -25.95
C ALA A 25 -45.03 -5.74 -24.83
N VAL A 26 -43.81 -5.88 -24.30
CA VAL A 26 -43.63 -6.35 -22.92
C VAL A 26 -44.03 -5.18 -22.01
N PRO A 27 -45.10 -5.28 -21.20
CA PRO A 27 -45.40 -4.26 -20.23
C PRO A 27 -44.26 -4.23 -19.23
N TRP A 28 -43.47 -3.18 -19.27
CA TRP A 28 -42.56 -2.83 -18.18
C TRP A 28 -43.44 -2.53 -16.97
N VAL A 29 -43.77 -3.54 -16.17
CA VAL A 29 -44.08 -3.30 -14.76
C VAL A 29 -42.78 -2.83 -14.14
N ARG A 30 -42.54 -1.53 -14.25
CA ARG A 30 -41.52 -0.85 -13.46
C ARG A 30 -42.08 -0.79 -12.06
N GLU A 31 -41.91 -1.87 -11.31
CA GLU A 31 -42.04 -1.81 -9.87
C GLU A 31 -41.10 -0.69 -9.41
N LYS A 32 -41.70 0.40 -8.91
CA LYS A 32 -40.93 1.47 -8.28
C LYS A 32 -40.22 0.78 -7.11
N MET A 33 -38.93 0.47 -7.28
CA MET A 33 -38.05 0.31 -6.14
C MET A 33 -38.27 1.56 -5.29
N LYS A 34 -38.91 1.39 -4.14
CA LYS A 34 -38.78 2.36 -3.06
C LYS A 34 -37.28 2.41 -2.85
N LYS A 35 -36.64 3.47 -3.36
CA LYS A 35 -35.32 3.85 -2.86
C LYS A 35 -35.55 3.91 -1.36
N GLY A 36 -35.09 2.88 -0.64
CA GLY A 36 -34.86 3.03 0.78
C GLY A 36 -34.16 4.37 0.92
N SER A 37 -34.53 5.15 1.92
CA SER A 37 -33.84 6.40 2.21
C SER A 37 -32.36 6.07 2.43
N ALA A 38 -31.59 5.98 1.35
CA ALA A 38 -30.17 6.19 1.33
C ALA A 38 -30.11 7.68 1.59
N GLY A 39 -30.08 8.01 2.88
CA GLY A 39 -30.17 9.36 3.40
C GLY A 39 -29.35 10.28 2.51
N GLY A 40 -29.99 11.35 2.04
CA GLY A 40 -29.34 12.34 1.22
C GLY A 40 -28.04 12.84 1.86
N GLY A 41 -27.02 13.04 1.03
CA GLY A 41 -25.91 13.95 1.30
C GLY A 41 -25.06 13.63 2.52
N ALA A 42 -24.39 12.49 2.55
CA ALA A 42 -23.32 12.23 3.52
C ALA A 42 -21.95 12.23 2.83
N ASN A 43 -21.47 13.42 2.42
CA ASN A 43 -20.02 13.63 2.27
C ASN A 43 -19.41 13.71 3.69
N ARG A 44 -19.45 12.60 4.42
CA ARG A 44 -18.97 12.50 5.81
C ARG A 44 -17.48 12.25 5.79
N THR A 45 -16.71 13.32 5.73
CA THR A 45 -15.27 13.29 5.93
C THR A 45 -14.93 13.83 7.32
N SER A 46 -13.97 13.19 7.99
CA SER A 46 -13.39 13.73 9.23
C SER A 46 -12.24 14.67 8.89
N ASN A 47 -12.02 15.69 9.71
CA ASN A 47 -10.82 16.53 9.60
C ASN A 47 -9.53 15.68 9.65
N PRO A 48 -8.46 16.12 8.97
CA PRO A 48 -7.18 15.45 9.03
C PRO A 48 -6.69 15.36 10.48
N GLN A 49 -6.20 14.19 10.87
CA GLN A 49 -5.78 13.90 12.23
C GLN A 49 -4.31 14.27 12.49
N TYR A 50 -3.61 14.79 11.48
CA TYR A 50 -2.21 15.21 11.53
C TYR A 50 -1.26 14.19 12.18
N LEU A 51 -1.52 12.89 11.96
CA LEU A 51 -0.66 11.79 12.38
C LEU A 51 0.66 11.80 11.59
N GLY A 52 1.65 11.06 12.08
CA GLY A 52 2.93 10.87 11.41
C GLY A 52 4.11 11.38 12.22
N VAL A 53 5.27 11.31 11.57
CA VAL A 53 6.56 11.76 12.10
C VAL A 53 6.59 13.28 12.17
N LYS A 54 7.12 13.80 13.28
CA LYS A 54 7.30 15.24 13.53
C LYS A 54 8.77 15.63 13.56
N ILE A 55 9.63 14.72 14.02
CA ILE A 55 11.09 14.89 14.03
C ILE A 55 11.70 13.71 13.28
N LEU A 56 12.48 13.99 12.23
CA LEU A 56 13.12 12.97 11.41
C LEU A 56 14.36 12.38 12.11
N GLY A 57 14.92 11.31 11.54
CA GLY A 57 16.21 10.80 11.98
C GLY A 57 17.32 11.83 11.79
N ASP A 58 18.34 11.77 12.64
CA ASP A 58 19.48 12.69 12.67
C ASP A 58 19.12 14.16 12.99
N GLN A 59 17.89 14.43 13.44
CA GLN A 59 17.48 15.77 13.91
C GLN A 59 17.54 15.87 15.44
N TRP A 60 17.82 17.09 15.91
CA TRP A 60 17.81 17.43 17.33
C TRP A 60 16.38 17.55 17.86
N ALA A 61 16.10 16.94 19.00
CA ALA A 61 14.86 17.05 19.74
C ALA A 61 15.15 17.60 21.14
N ASN A 62 14.32 18.52 21.63
CA ASN A 62 14.34 18.93 23.03
C ASN A 62 13.54 17.93 23.88
N ALA A 63 13.81 17.86 25.19
CA ALA A 63 12.98 17.08 26.11
C ALA A 63 11.50 17.52 26.01
N GLY A 64 10.60 16.54 26.00
CA GLY A 64 9.15 16.74 25.83
C GLY A 64 8.69 16.92 24.38
N SER A 65 9.60 17.05 23.41
CA SER A 65 9.20 17.22 22.00
C SER A 65 8.53 15.95 21.47
N ILE A 66 7.43 16.11 20.73
CA ILE A 66 6.76 15.00 20.07
C ILE A 66 7.60 14.56 18.87
N ILE A 67 7.98 13.29 18.83
CA ILE A 67 8.73 12.69 17.73
C ILE A 67 7.76 12.12 16.69
N MET A 68 6.70 11.45 17.14
CA MET A 68 5.73 10.82 16.24
C MET A 68 4.35 10.69 16.88
N ARG A 69 3.30 11.05 16.12
CA ARG A 69 1.91 10.74 16.45
C ARG A 69 1.46 9.54 15.62
N GLN A 70 0.90 8.52 16.25
CA GLN A 70 0.53 7.29 15.55
C GLN A 70 -0.82 6.74 16.03
N ARG A 71 -1.35 5.77 15.27
CA ARG A 71 -2.48 4.95 15.68
C ARG A 71 -1.97 3.54 15.93
N GLY A 72 -2.09 3.09 17.19
CA GLY A 72 -1.41 1.89 17.66
C GLY A 72 0.11 2.04 17.65
N MET A 73 0.80 0.99 18.10
CA MET A 73 2.25 0.99 18.26
C MET A 73 2.96 0.48 16.99
N LYS A 74 3.06 1.34 15.96
CA LYS A 74 3.84 1.01 14.74
C LYS A 74 5.34 1.11 15.01
N PHE A 75 5.73 2.20 15.68
CA PHE A 75 7.06 2.41 16.22
C PHE A 75 7.00 2.18 17.72
N ALA A 76 7.97 1.43 18.24
CA ALA A 76 8.14 1.19 19.66
C ALA A 76 9.10 2.24 20.27
N PRO A 77 8.90 2.61 21.54
CA PRO A 77 9.87 3.44 22.25
C PRO A 77 11.18 2.66 22.42
N GLY A 78 12.28 3.30 22.08
CA GLY A 78 13.64 2.88 22.39
C GLY A 78 14.20 3.66 23.58
N GLU A 79 15.51 3.91 23.55
CA GLU A 79 16.21 4.62 24.61
C GLU A 79 15.81 6.10 24.64
N ASN A 80 15.55 6.61 25.85
CA ASN A 80 15.17 8.00 26.12
C ASN A 80 13.90 8.49 25.37
N VAL A 81 12.99 7.58 25.03
CA VAL A 81 11.70 7.90 24.40
C VAL A 81 10.56 7.41 25.28
N GLY A 82 9.62 8.31 25.57
CA GLY A 82 8.37 8.02 26.29
C GLY A 82 7.21 7.72 25.34
N VAL A 83 6.17 7.07 25.88
CA VAL A 83 4.92 6.78 25.17
C VAL A 83 3.72 7.40 25.90
N GLY A 84 2.91 8.15 25.17
CA GLY A 84 1.66 8.72 25.67
C GLY A 84 0.49 7.74 25.60
N LYS A 85 -0.65 8.11 26.20
CA LYS A 85 -1.89 7.31 26.19
C LYS A 85 -2.41 7.02 24.77
N ASP A 86 -2.22 7.95 23.85
CA ASP A 86 -2.61 7.82 22.44
C ASP A 86 -1.51 7.18 21.57
N TRP A 87 -0.52 6.51 22.18
CA TRP A 87 0.66 5.93 21.55
C TRP A 87 1.61 6.94 20.90
N THR A 88 1.44 8.24 21.18
CA THR A 88 2.38 9.29 20.75
C THR A 88 3.75 9.06 21.39
N LEU A 89 4.81 9.14 20.60
CA LEU A 89 6.18 9.03 21.07
C LEU A 89 6.80 10.42 21.27
N PHE A 90 7.46 10.64 22.39
CA PHE A 90 8.09 11.91 22.75
C PHE A 90 9.47 11.71 23.38
N ALA A 91 10.34 12.71 23.25
CA ALA A 91 11.69 12.67 23.80
C ALA A 91 11.67 12.88 25.32
N LEU A 92 12.38 12.05 26.09
CA LEU A 92 12.56 12.24 27.54
C LEU A 92 13.73 13.18 27.86
N VAL A 93 14.74 13.20 26.98
CA VAL A 93 15.96 14.00 27.13
C VAL A 93 16.22 14.79 25.84
N PRO A 94 16.96 15.90 25.87
CA PRO A 94 17.41 16.55 24.65
C PRO A 94 18.47 15.69 23.94
N GLY A 95 18.40 15.58 22.62
CA GLY A 95 19.35 14.77 21.85
C GLY A 95 18.94 14.52 20.40
N PHE A 96 19.74 13.71 19.69
CA PHE A 96 19.48 13.36 18.30
C PHE A 96 18.60 12.10 18.17
N VAL A 97 17.57 12.20 17.32
CA VAL A 97 16.63 11.09 17.06
C VAL A 97 17.25 10.05 16.13
N GLU A 98 17.17 8.78 16.49
CA GLU A 98 17.60 7.66 15.66
C GLU A 98 16.48 6.62 15.50
N TYR A 99 16.27 6.20 14.26
CA TYR A 99 15.34 5.12 13.92
C TYR A 99 16.11 3.82 13.72
N GLN A 100 15.77 2.80 14.50
CA GLN A 100 16.40 1.49 14.42
C GLN A 100 15.42 0.43 13.89
N TRP A 101 15.79 -0.21 12.78
CA TRP A 101 15.10 -1.40 12.30
C TRP A 101 15.72 -2.65 12.93
N VAL A 102 14.88 -3.47 13.58
CA VAL A 102 15.34 -4.73 14.19
C VAL A 102 14.67 -5.90 13.48
N GLN A 103 15.49 -6.71 12.79
CA GLN A 103 15.05 -7.91 12.11
C GLN A 103 14.87 -9.05 13.13
N ARG A 104 13.61 -9.40 13.38
CA ARG A 104 13.15 -10.51 14.22
C ARG A 104 12.05 -11.24 13.46
N PRO A 105 11.60 -12.43 13.89
CA PRO A 105 10.46 -13.12 13.27
C PRO A 105 9.23 -12.20 13.10
N LYS A 106 9.04 -11.27 14.05
CA LYS A 106 8.17 -10.10 13.91
C LYS A 106 9.05 -8.84 13.90
N PRO A 107 9.29 -8.21 12.74
CA PRO A 107 10.15 -7.03 12.66
C PRO A 107 9.53 -5.87 13.45
N LYS A 108 10.39 -5.06 14.06
CA LYS A 108 9.98 -3.87 14.80
C LYS A 108 10.89 -2.69 14.48
N GLN A 109 10.31 -1.49 14.52
CA GLN A 109 11.01 -0.23 14.44
C GLN A 109 11.02 0.42 15.81
N PHE A 110 12.21 0.84 16.25
CA PHE A 110 12.42 1.56 17.49
C PHE A 110 12.87 2.98 17.20
N ILE A 111 12.51 3.90 18.09
CA ILE A 111 12.97 5.29 18.06
C ILE A 111 13.77 5.54 19.33
N HIS A 112 14.99 6.04 19.17
CA HIS A 112 15.91 6.37 20.26
C HIS A 112 16.23 7.87 20.22
N VAL A 113 16.55 8.44 21.37
CA VAL A 113 17.10 9.80 21.48
C VAL A 113 18.44 9.72 22.19
N TRP A 114 19.50 10.21 21.52
CA TRP A 114 20.86 10.16 22.04
C TRP A 114 21.29 11.55 22.54
N PRO A 115 21.58 11.71 23.84
CA PRO A 115 21.99 12.99 24.43
C PRO A 115 23.48 13.29 24.15
N GLU A 116 23.88 13.18 22.89
CA GLU A 116 25.25 13.38 22.42
C GLU A 116 25.39 14.75 21.75
N THR A 117 26.61 15.28 21.70
CA THR A 117 26.88 16.45 20.84
C THR A 117 26.80 16.07 19.36
N ARG A 118 26.61 17.06 18.48
CA ARG A 118 26.49 16.82 17.02
C ARG A 118 27.70 16.09 16.45
N GLU A 119 28.90 16.44 16.90
CA GLU A 119 30.15 15.85 16.43
C GLU A 119 30.29 14.39 16.86
N GLU A 120 29.96 14.09 18.12
CA GLU A 120 29.98 12.73 18.66
C GLU A 120 28.94 11.85 17.96
N TYR A 121 27.74 12.38 17.74
CA TYR A 121 26.69 11.70 17.01
C TYR A 121 27.13 11.35 15.58
N GLN A 122 27.72 12.32 14.86
CA GLN A 122 28.24 12.08 13.51
C GLN A 122 29.35 11.02 13.51
N LYS A 123 30.30 11.09 14.45
CA LYS A 123 31.36 10.08 14.62
C LYS A 123 30.77 8.69 14.86
N ARG A 124 29.70 8.57 15.66
CA ARG A 124 29.00 7.30 15.94
C ARG A 124 28.35 6.72 14.69
N ILE A 125 27.66 7.57 13.90
CA ILE A 125 27.05 7.18 12.62
C ILE A 125 28.13 6.74 11.63
N ASP A 126 29.19 7.53 11.46
CA ASP A 126 30.30 7.23 10.54
C ASP A 126 31.00 5.92 10.92
N ALA A 127 31.25 5.69 12.21
CA ALA A 127 31.81 4.44 12.70
C ALA A 127 30.90 3.25 12.40
N ARG A 128 29.58 3.39 12.58
CA ARG A 128 28.60 2.34 12.23
C ARG A 128 28.60 2.06 10.72
N LEU A 129 28.61 3.10 9.89
CA LEU A 129 28.67 2.98 8.43
C LEU A 129 29.98 2.33 7.96
N ALA A 130 31.11 2.69 8.55
CA ALA A 130 32.41 2.09 8.27
C ALA A 130 32.42 0.59 8.57
N ARG A 131 31.87 0.16 9.73
CA ARG A 131 31.72 -1.26 10.07
C ARG A 131 30.85 -2.00 9.05
N ARG A 132 29.72 -1.40 8.63
CA ARG A 132 28.81 -2.00 7.63
C ARG A 132 29.47 -2.13 6.26
N ARG A 133 30.21 -1.10 5.80
CA ARG A 133 30.98 -1.12 4.56
C ARG A 133 32.04 -2.22 4.57
N ARG A 134 32.82 -2.32 5.66
CA ARG A 134 33.83 -3.38 5.84
C ARG A 134 33.21 -4.78 5.77
N ARG A 135 32.11 -5.03 6.49
CA ARG A 135 31.41 -6.31 6.46
C ARG A 135 30.91 -6.68 5.06
N LYS A 136 30.35 -5.71 4.34
CA LYS A 136 29.88 -5.92 2.95
C LYS A 136 31.04 -6.27 2.03
N MET A 137 32.13 -5.50 2.09
CA MET A 137 33.35 -5.73 1.29
C MET A 137 33.95 -7.12 1.55
N VAL A 138 34.08 -7.55 2.82
CA VAL A 138 34.58 -8.88 3.16
C VAL A 138 33.65 -9.98 2.64
N GLY A 139 32.33 -9.82 2.76
CA GLY A 139 31.37 -10.80 2.24
C GLY A 139 31.30 -10.85 0.71
N GLU A 140 31.55 -9.74 0.03
CA GLU A 140 31.69 -9.68 -1.43
C GLU A 140 33.00 -10.31 -1.89
N TRP A 141 34.12 -10.00 -1.21
CA TRP A 141 35.41 -10.58 -1.49
C TRP A 141 35.42 -12.11 -1.26
N SER A 142 34.84 -12.57 -0.15
CA SER A 142 34.68 -14.01 0.14
C SER A 142 33.89 -14.74 -0.96
N ARG A 143 32.75 -14.19 -1.40
CA ARG A 143 31.98 -14.76 -2.53
C ARG A 143 32.80 -14.81 -3.82
N LYS A 144 33.65 -13.82 -4.07
CA LYS A 144 34.51 -13.77 -5.25
C LYS A 144 35.65 -14.79 -5.18
N VAL A 145 36.25 -15.00 -4.01
CA VAL A 145 37.34 -15.97 -3.80
C VAL A 145 36.83 -17.42 -3.92
N HIS A 146 35.60 -17.70 -3.47
CA HIS A 146 34.98 -19.03 -3.61
C HIS A 146 34.46 -19.36 -5.04
N MET A 147 34.67 -18.49 -6.03
CA MET A 147 34.31 -18.73 -7.45
C MET A 147 35.50 -19.14 -8.32
N VAL A 148 36.71 -19.25 -7.77
CA VAL A 148 37.87 -19.78 -8.49
C VAL A 148 38.05 -21.23 -8.08
N ASN A 149 37.78 -22.16 -8.99
CA ASN A 149 38.10 -23.56 -8.75
C ASN A 149 39.63 -23.68 -8.71
N PRO A 150 40.24 -24.26 -7.67
CA PRO A 150 41.70 -24.41 -7.60
C PRO A 150 42.28 -25.16 -8.79
N ASP A 151 41.46 -26.01 -9.40
CA ASP A 151 41.79 -26.79 -10.60
C ASP A 151 41.93 -25.94 -11.87
N ASP A 152 41.33 -24.74 -11.92
CA ASP A 152 41.40 -23.81 -13.06
C ASP A 152 42.71 -23.00 -13.10
N LEU A 153 43.54 -23.08 -12.05
CA LEU A 153 44.79 -22.34 -11.92
C LEU A 153 46.04 -23.19 -12.24
N ARG A 154 45.87 -24.42 -12.72
CA ARG A 154 47.01 -25.27 -13.08
C ARG A 154 47.58 -24.78 -14.41
N PRO A 155 48.86 -24.33 -14.48
CA PRO A 155 49.49 -24.03 -15.75
C PRO A 155 49.61 -25.33 -16.57
N ASN A 156 49.35 -25.22 -17.89
CA ASN A 156 49.49 -26.30 -18.86
C ASN A 156 50.93 -26.82 -18.96
#